data_AF-A0A6P0DWM9-F1
#
_entry.id   AF-A0A6P0DWM9-F1
#
_cell.length_a   1.000
_cell.length_b   1.000
_cell.length_c   1.000
_cell.angle_alpha   90.00
_cell.angle_beta   90.00
_cell.angle_gamma   90.00
#
_symmetry.space_group_name_H-M   'P 1'
#
loop_
_entity.id
_entity.type
_entity.pdbx_description
1 polymer ?
#
loop_
_entity_poly.entity_id
_entity_poly.type
_entity_poly.pdbx_seq_one_letter_code
_entity_poly.pdbx_strand_id
1 'polypeptide(L)'
;MDSQDELSVLRALVAEQAAKLESQEAEVIKRDSIIGLLRAQLELLRHRQHGASSEKIDRKIEQFELMLEEIEASRAEAEMRSGKAPLPELNDTPDKPKRKPLPDGLPTEELVYAAPCN
;
A
#
# COMPACT_ATOMS: atom_id res chain seq x y z
N MET A 1 -45.63 17.16 -24.68
CA MET A 1 -45.55 15.80 -24.13
C MET A 1 -44.10 15.32 -24.19
N ASP A 2 -43.43 15.52 -25.33
CA ASP A 2 -42.00 15.22 -25.54
C ASP A 2 -41.03 15.72 -24.46
N SER A 3 -41.24 16.92 -23.90
CA SER A 3 -40.37 17.47 -22.84
C SER A 3 -40.38 16.68 -21.53
N GLN A 4 -41.49 16.02 -21.21
CA GLN A 4 -41.60 15.20 -19.99
C GLN A 4 -40.98 13.82 -20.22
N ASP A 5 -41.09 13.29 -21.44
CA ASP A 5 -40.45 12.05 -21.85
C ASP A 5 -38.92 12.24 -21.91
N GLU A 6 -38.43 13.34 -22.47
CA GLU A 6 -37.00 13.71 -22.44
C GLU A 6 -36.45 13.82 -21.01
N LEU A 7 -37.19 14.46 -20.09
CA LEU A 7 -36.82 14.52 -18.68
C LEU A 7 -36.77 13.15 -18.02
N SER A 8 -37.69 12.25 -18.38
CA SER A 8 -37.71 10.88 -17.86
C SER A 8 -36.50 10.08 -18.35
N VAL A 9 -36.14 10.22 -19.63
CA VAL A 9 -34.96 9.58 -20.24
C VAL A 9 -33.69 10.10 -19.60
N LEU A 10 -33.57 11.42 -19.39
CA LEU A 10 -32.40 12.00 -18.75
C LEU A 10 -32.25 11.53 -17.30
N ARG A 11 -33.34 11.46 -16.53
CA ARG A 11 -33.33 10.91 -15.16
C ARG A 11 -32.92 9.45 -15.13
N ALA A 12 -33.40 8.65 -16.07
CA ALA A 12 -33.01 7.25 -16.19
C ALA A 12 -31.50 7.10 -16.47
N LEU A 13 -30.96 7.91 -17.39
CA LEU A 13 -29.53 7.92 -17.69
C LEU A 13 -28.69 8.34 -16.48
N VAL A 14 -29.11 9.36 -15.73
CA VAL A 14 -28.43 9.79 -14.50
C VAL A 14 -28.45 8.69 -13.44
N ALA A 15 -29.58 8.00 -13.27
CA ALA A 15 -29.69 6.88 -12.33
C ALA A 15 -28.77 5.71 -12.71
N GLU A 16 -28.69 5.38 -14.00
CA GLU A 16 -27.78 4.36 -14.52
C GLU A 16 -26.31 4.73 -14.28
N GLN A 17 -25.94 5.98 -14.55
CA GLN A 17 -24.58 6.47 -14.31
C GLN A 17 -24.23 6.48 -12.82
N ALA A 18 -25.16 6.89 -11.95
CA ALA A 18 -24.96 6.87 -10.51
C ALA A 18 -24.72 5.44 -9.99
N ALA A 19 -25.52 4.46 -10.43
CA ALA A 19 -25.33 3.06 -10.08
C ALA A 19 -23.98 2.52 -10.57
N LYS A 20 -23.53 2.92 -11.76
CA LYS A 20 -22.23 2.55 -12.29
C LYS A 20 -21.07 3.15 -11.49
N LEU A 21 -21.19 4.42 -11.08
CA LEU A 21 -20.20 5.08 -10.24
C LEU A 21 -20.10 4.41 -8.86
N GLU A 22 -21.22 4.13 -8.21
CA GLU A 22 -21.25 3.44 -6.91
C GLU A 22 -20.57 2.06 -6.99
N SER A 23 -20.85 1.29 -8.05
CA SER A 23 -20.17 0.02 -8.28
C SER A 23 -18.66 0.17 -8.48
N GLN A 24 -18.22 1.23 -9.18
CA GLN A 24 -16.79 1.50 -9.39
C GLN A 24 -16.11 1.93 -8.09
N GLU A 25 -16.75 2.78 -7.29
CA GLU A 25 -16.23 3.23 -5.99
C GLU A 25 -16.07 2.07 -5.02
N ALA A 26 -17.06 1.18 -4.93
CA ALA A 26 -16.98 -0.02 -4.11
C ALA A 26 -15.79 -0.92 -4.52
N GLU A 27 -15.58 -1.08 -5.82
CA GLU A 27 -14.46 -1.85 -6.37
C GLU A 27 -13.10 -1.18 -6.12
N VAL A 28 -13.01 0.16 -6.16
CA VAL A 28 -11.80 0.91 -5.78
C VAL A 28 -11.50 0.72 -4.31
N ILE A 29 -12.48 0.92 -3.42
CA ILE A 29 -12.32 0.74 -1.97
C ILE A 29 -11.86 -0.68 -1.65
N LYS A 30 -12.44 -1.69 -2.30
CA LYS A 30 -12.04 -3.08 -2.14
C LYS A 30 -10.57 -3.28 -2.54
N ARG A 31 -10.14 -2.76 -3.70
CA ARG A 31 -8.74 -2.86 -4.13
C ARG A 31 -7.80 -2.16 -3.15
N ASP A 32 -8.13 -0.95 -2.72
CA ASP A 32 -7.33 -0.19 -1.76
C ASP A 32 -7.20 -0.91 -0.42
N SER A 33 -8.28 -1.57 0.05
CA SER A 33 -8.24 -2.38 1.27
C SER A 33 -7.30 -3.58 1.14
N ILE A 34 -7.26 -4.22 -0.03
CA ILE A 34 -6.36 -5.35 -0.31
C ILE A 34 -4.91 -4.86 -0.37
N ILE A 35 -4.64 -3.76 -1.07
CA ILE A 35 -3.32 -3.14 -1.14
C ILE A 35 -2.82 -2.78 0.27
N GLY A 36 -3.67 -2.15 1.08
CA GLY A 36 -3.35 -1.80 2.47
C GLY A 36 -3.00 -3.02 3.32
N LEU A 37 -3.78 -4.11 3.19
CA LEU A 37 -3.50 -5.37 3.89
C LEU A 37 -2.17 -6.00 3.46
N LEU A 38 -1.89 -6.08 2.16
CA LEU A 38 -0.64 -6.64 1.63
C LEU A 38 0.57 -5.83 2.10
N ARG A 39 0.50 -4.51 2.05
CA ARG A 39 1.56 -3.61 2.53
C ARG A 39 1.81 -3.78 4.04
N ALA A 40 0.76 -3.87 4.85
CA ALA A 40 0.89 -4.11 6.27
C ALA A 40 1.53 -5.47 6.59
N GLN A 41 1.19 -6.52 5.82
CA GLN A 41 1.81 -7.83 5.94
C GLN A 41 3.28 -7.83 5.52
N LEU A 42 3.64 -7.10 4.47
CA LEU A 42 5.03 -6.94 4.05
C LEU A 42 5.87 -6.26 5.12
N GLU A 43 5.40 -5.16 5.69
CA GLU A 43 6.11 -4.47 6.78
C GLU A 43 6.35 -5.40 7.97
N LEU A 44 5.31 -6.15 8.34
CA LEU A 44 5.36 -7.12 9.43
C LEU A 44 6.38 -8.25 9.18
N LEU A 45 6.51 -8.71 7.93
CA LEU A 45 7.43 -9.77 7.53
C LEU A 45 8.86 -9.27 7.40
N ARG A 46 9.07 -8.08 6.83
CA ARG A 46 10.38 -7.43 6.69
C ARG A 46 11.05 -7.23 8.06
N HIS A 47 10.28 -6.88 9.10
CA HIS A 47 10.80 -6.83 10.47
C HIS A 47 11.27 -8.18 11.04
N ARG A 48 10.78 -9.31 10.50
CA ARG A 48 11.12 -10.67 10.96
C ARG A 48 12.02 -11.42 9.98
N GLN A 49 12.54 -10.76 8.96
CA GLN A 49 13.26 -11.40 7.85
C GLN A 49 14.54 -12.13 8.28
N HIS A 50 15.09 -11.82 9.45
CA HIS A 50 16.31 -12.43 9.95
C HIS A 50 16.04 -13.59 10.92
N GLY A 51 16.74 -14.72 10.75
CA GLY A 51 16.72 -15.85 11.68
C GLY A 51 16.58 -17.19 10.98
N ALA A 52 16.34 -18.25 11.77
CA ALA A 52 16.27 -19.63 11.28
C ALA A 52 15.11 -19.90 10.28
N SER A 53 14.15 -18.98 10.15
CA SER A 53 13.01 -19.08 9.24
C SER A 53 13.03 -18.06 8.10
N SER A 54 14.17 -17.40 7.84
CA SER A 54 14.29 -16.32 6.84
C SER A 54 13.81 -16.75 5.46
N GLU A 55 14.24 -17.93 4.97
CA GLU A 55 13.86 -18.39 3.63
C GLU A 55 12.35 -18.51 3.40
N LYS A 56 11.59 -18.90 4.44
CA LYS A 56 10.12 -18.98 4.35
C LYS A 56 9.48 -17.59 4.35
N ILE A 57 10.07 -16.66 5.09
CA ILE A 57 9.64 -15.26 5.15
C ILE A 57 9.92 -14.59 3.82
N ASP A 58 11.11 -14.80 3.24
CA ASP A 58 11.50 -14.27 1.93
C ASP A 58 10.54 -14.73 0.84
N ARG A 59 10.23 -16.02 0.76
CA ARG A 59 9.23 -16.54 -0.19
C ARG A 59 7.85 -15.90 0.00
N LYS A 60 7.48 -15.56 1.23
CA LYS A 60 6.18 -14.94 1.52
C LYS A 60 6.16 -13.46 1.14
N ILE A 61 7.30 -12.77 1.33
CA ILE A 61 7.52 -11.40 0.86
C ILE A 61 7.39 -11.37 -0.66
N GLU A 62 8.13 -12.23 -1.38
CA GLU A 62 8.07 -12.35 -2.85
C GLU A 62 6.64 -12.56 -3.36
N GLN A 63 5.85 -13.43 -2.71
CA GLN A 63 4.45 -13.66 -3.07
C GLN A 63 3.59 -12.40 -2.94
N PHE A 64 3.76 -11.62 -1.86
CA PHE A 64 2.96 -10.42 -1.65
C PHE A 64 3.41 -9.24 -2.52
N GLU A 65 4.70 -9.13 -2.82
CA GLU A 65 5.23 -8.18 -3.79
C GLU A 65 4.67 -8.49 -5.19
N LEU A 66 4.69 -9.76 -5.62
CA LEU A 66 4.10 -10.17 -6.89
C LEU A 66 2.60 -9.85 -6.99
N MET A 67 1.84 -10.05 -5.91
CA MET A 67 0.41 -9.69 -5.87
C MET A 67 0.19 -8.17 -6.00
N LEU A 68 1.06 -7.35 -5.43
CA LEU A 68 0.99 -5.89 -5.60
C LEU A 68 1.34 -5.48 -7.04
N GLU A 69 2.38 -6.09 -7.63
CA GLU A 69 2.76 -5.86 -9.02
C GLU A 69 1.63 -6.21 -10.00
N GLU A 70 0.89 -7.29 -9.77
CA GLU A 70 -0.26 -7.67 -10.60
C GLU A 70 -1.38 -6.61 -10.55
N ILE A 71 -1.65 -6.05 -9.37
CA ILE A 71 -2.62 -4.97 -9.19
C ILE A 71 -2.15 -3.69 -9.90
N GLU A 72 -0.87 -3.36 -9.79
CA GLU A 72 -0.27 -2.18 -10.43
C GLU A 72 -0.25 -2.33 -11.96
N ALA A 73 0.10 -3.50 -12.49
CA ALA A 73 0.05 -3.80 -13.91
C ALA A 73 -1.38 -3.68 -14.46
N SER A 74 -2.36 -4.24 -13.75
CA SER A 74 -3.78 -4.12 -14.11
C SER A 74 -4.24 -2.66 -14.17
N ARG A 75 -3.77 -1.83 -13.23
CA ARG A 75 -4.05 -0.39 -13.22
C ARG A 75 -3.38 0.32 -14.40
N ALA A 76 -2.10 0.04 -14.66
CA ALA A 76 -1.36 0.63 -15.76
C ALA A 76 -2.01 0.30 -17.12
N GLU A 77 -2.46 -0.94 -17.33
CA GLU A 77 -3.20 -1.33 -18.52
C GLU A 77 -4.52 -0.57 -18.68
N ALA A 78 -5.26 -0.36 -17.58
CA ALA A 78 -6.49 0.41 -17.59
C ALA A 78 -6.25 1.90 -17.90
N GLU A 79 -5.19 2.49 -17.36
CA GLU A 79 -4.77 3.87 -17.64
C GLU A 79 -4.37 4.05 -19.11
N MET A 80 -3.60 3.12 -19.67
CA MET A 80 -3.24 3.11 -21.10
C MET A 80 -4.48 3.04 -22.00
N ARG A 81 -5.45 2.16 -21.68
CA ARG A 81 -6.72 2.06 -22.44
C ARG A 81 -7.57 3.32 -22.34
N SER A 82 -7.51 4.01 -21.21
CA SER A 82 -8.26 5.26 -20.97
C SER A 82 -7.59 6.50 -21.58
N GLY A 83 -6.36 6.41 -22.07
CA GLY A 83 -5.60 7.56 -22.57
C GLY A 83 -5.28 8.61 -21.49
N LYS A 84 -5.35 8.23 -20.21
CA LYS A 84 -5.01 9.12 -19.10
C LYS A 84 -3.49 9.11 -18.90
N ALA A 85 -2.91 10.27 -18.63
CA ALA A 85 -1.51 10.36 -18.24
C ALA A 85 -1.30 9.62 -16.91
N PRO A 86 -0.18 8.88 -16.74
CA PRO A 86 0.14 8.23 -15.48
C PRO A 86 0.14 9.25 -14.34
N LEU A 87 -0.45 8.87 -13.21
CA LEU A 87 -0.33 9.66 -11.99
C LEU A 87 1.12 9.63 -11.49
N PRO A 88 1.67 10.74 -10.97
CA PRO A 88 3.01 10.75 -10.42
C PRO A 88 3.13 9.76 -9.26
N GLU A 89 4.23 9.02 -9.21
CA GLU A 89 4.55 8.13 -8.08
C GLU A 89 4.65 8.97 -6.80
N LEU A 90 3.77 8.67 -5.83
CA LEU A 90 3.90 9.20 -4.48
C LEU A 90 5.03 8.43 -3.80
N ASN A 91 6.19 9.07 -3.69
CA ASN A 91 7.31 8.54 -2.92
C ASN A 91 6.95 8.59 -1.43
N ASP A 92 6.34 7.52 -0.93
CA ASP A 92 6.06 7.31 0.50
C ASP A 92 7.32 6.83 1.25
N THR A 93 8.52 7.29 0.87
CA THR A 93 9.73 6.95 1.62
C THR A 93 9.75 7.76 2.92
N PRO A 94 9.60 7.13 4.10
CA PRO A 94 9.71 7.87 5.35
C PRO A 94 11.11 8.45 5.47
N ASP A 95 11.18 9.75 5.79
CA ASP A 95 12.47 10.42 5.99
C ASP A 95 13.21 9.69 7.11
N LYS A 96 14.42 9.18 6.80
CA LYS A 96 15.18 8.38 7.77
C LYS A 96 15.48 9.27 8.97
N PRO A 97 15.16 8.86 10.20
CA PRO A 97 15.51 9.64 11.38
C PRO A 97 17.03 9.82 11.37
N LYS A 98 17.49 11.05 11.16
CA LYS A 98 18.90 11.41 11.22
C LYS A 98 19.34 11.24 12.66
N ARG A 99 19.87 10.07 13.01
CA ARG A 99 20.56 9.84 14.28
C ARG A 99 21.67 10.86 14.36
N LYS A 100 21.51 11.86 15.23
CA LYS A 100 22.61 12.75 15.58
C LYS A 100 23.67 11.89 16.30
N PRO A 101 24.96 12.03 15.95
CA PRO A 101 26.00 11.37 16.72
C PRO A 101 25.90 11.81 18.19
N LEU A 102 26.34 10.92 19.08
CA LEU A 102 26.41 11.22 20.50
C LEU A 102 27.30 12.47 20.71
N PRO A 103 26.93 13.42 21.60
CA PRO A 103 27.76 14.59 21.85
C PRO A 103 29.16 14.22 22.32
N ASP A 104 30.16 14.99 21.88
CA ASP A 104 31.52 14.87 22.40
C ASP A 104 31.56 15.18 23.90
N GLY A 105 32.35 14.40 24.65
CA GLY A 105 32.55 14.62 26.09
C GLY A 105 31.43 14.09 26.99
N LEU A 106 30.61 13.16 26.51
CA LEU A 106 29.64 12.47 27.36
C LEU A 106 30.36 11.65 28.44
N PRO A 107 30.02 11.80 29.73
CA PRO A 107 30.60 10.96 30.79
C PRO A 107 30.22 9.50 30.53
N THR A 108 31.22 8.62 30.52
CA THR A 108 31.04 7.17 30.34
C THR A 108 31.18 6.49 31.71
N GLU A 109 30.25 5.61 32.06
CA GLU A 109 30.33 4.77 33.25
C GLU A 109 30.60 3.33 32.82
N GLU A 110 31.65 2.73 33.37
CA GLU A 110 32.04 1.35 33.07
C GLU A 110 31.49 0.43 34.18
N LEU A 111 30.54 -0.44 33.82
CA LEU A 111 29.94 -1.41 34.73
C LEU A 111 30.46 -2.81 34.41
N VAL A 112 31.32 -3.33 35.29
CA VAL A 112 31.84 -4.69 35.18
C VAL A 112 30.88 -5.65 35.89
N TYR A 113 30.22 -6.51 35.11
CA TYR A 113 29.39 -7.59 35.63
C TYR A 113 30.19 -8.89 35.67
N ALA A 114 30.21 -9.56 36.82
CA ALA A 114 30.76 -10.91 36.90
C ALA A 114 29.92 -11.86 36.05
N ALA A 115 30.58 -12.75 35.29
CA ALA A 115 29.89 -13.78 34.54
C ALA A 115 29.07 -14.67 35.49
N PRO A 116 27.81 -15.00 35.17
CA PRO A 116 27.07 -15.98 35.94
C PRO A 116 27.75 -17.33 35.77
N CYS A 117 28.36 -17.85 36.82
CA CYS A 117 28.79 -19.25 36.85
C CYS A 117 27.56 -20.12 37.05
N ASN A 118 27.14 -20.85 36.02
CA ASN A 118 26.33 -22.07 36.10
C ASN A 118 26.62 -22.95 34.88
#